data_AF-A0A8I2FZZ1-F1
#
_entry.id   AF-A0A8I2FZZ1-F1
#
_cell.length_a   1.000
_cell.length_b   1.000
_cell.length_c   1.000
_cell.angle_alpha   90.00
_cell.angle_beta   90.00
_cell.angle_gamma   90.00
#
_symmetry.space_group_name_H-M   'P 1'
#
loop_
_entity.id
_entity.type
_entity.pdbx_description
1 polymer ?
#
loop_
_entity_poly.entity_id
_entity_poly.type
_entity_poly.pdbx_seq_one_letter_code
_entity_poly.pdbx_strand_id
1 'polypeptide(L)'
;MKNKALVFVILFLCCTIWVLPKEDPWGNLKKIYFYDSFSKYDQVLEHLRLVELEGLKRADQKEIASRLIAFGDSYFKKGKYQYAEEFYKKVLKLSPDYWYLYNKLEKIDRIKGRFIINFKHLFSQLFMMLKSFKASFLLVNQFFNLLFFAALLVFFLFSLILLFRYFRLAGNDLVIDEQGTVSRKKALIFLAIILWPMVFLTGWMVYPFIITGFFWAYLSGNEKKAVKTMLIVVAAAAVLYSLNLMLEKNIRTADFKKVQKVYEGHLFDKEDYQAFDDQLKVAQAFSYYEKGDINGLNRAMDILVSTGEDFKVPSKYDLMGNIYFRFGELTQSIDYYRESLLLNDKNKVALNNFALALLKENEPEVFKSYAQRYPEIDSYRTKTLDIKDIKINQGELWERLFNFSEQNFNMGKFLTSILGELFKLPVLYYILFFILYVMMLPKFVPERGESSYCSKCSKIIKEGSLHKSYKLCNECHQLFSIKDVIFLEAKILKEKELKRKSRKKYVFRLIFSLFIPGLNLHHRENNRLYLVFSVVFYFLLGVAVAGTVNFNRIYLASPLALNFIGATAAILYLIINLISVIGEENGI
;
A
#
# COMPACT_ATOMS: atom_id res chain seq x y z
N MET A 1 34.78 69.68 24.84
CA MET A 1 33.40 69.54 24.32
C MET A 1 33.26 68.76 23.01
N LYS A 2 34.33 68.36 22.29
CA LYS A 2 34.21 67.64 21.00
C LYS A 2 33.99 66.11 21.06
N ASN A 3 34.21 65.45 22.21
CA ASN A 3 34.08 63.97 22.31
C ASN A 3 32.72 63.46 22.80
N LYS A 4 31.80 64.32 23.29
CA LYS A 4 30.47 63.88 23.73
C LYS A 4 29.44 63.80 22.59
N ALA A 5 29.66 64.53 21.49
CA ALA A 5 28.78 64.51 20.32
C ALA A 5 28.97 63.22 19.47
N LEU A 6 30.20 62.69 19.38
CA LEU A 6 30.47 61.47 18.60
C LEU A 6 29.88 60.21 19.26
N VAL A 7 29.89 60.15 20.59
CA VAL A 7 29.29 59.03 21.36
C VAL A 7 27.77 59.05 21.23
N PHE A 8 27.14 60.22 21.19
CA PHE A 8 25.69 60.31 20.98
C PHE A 8 25.27 59.91 19.57
N VAL A 9 26.06 60.22 18.54
CA VAL A 9 25.75 59.82 17.15
C VAL A 9 25.96 58.31 16.93
N ILE A 10 26.96 57.69 17.58
CA ILE A 10 27.18 56.25 17.51
C ILE A 10 26.13 55.48 18.34
N LEU A 11 25.67 56.01 19.48
CA LEU A 11 24.55 55.42 20.22
C LEU A 11 23.20 55.59 19.49
N PHE A 12 22.99 56.68 18.75
CA PHE A 12 21.77 56.87 17.95
C PHE A 12 21.74 55.99 16.69
N LEU A 13 22.90 55.73 16.08
CA LEU A 13 23.03 54.80 14.93
C LEU A 13 22.97 53.31 15.33
N CYS A 14 23.29 52.95 16.58
CA CYS A 14 23.13 51.58 17.07
C CYS A 14 21.73 51.24 17.61
N CYS A 15 20.86 52.24 17.87
CA CYS A 15 19.51 52.01 18.39
C CYS A 15 18.41 51.89 17.33
N THR A 16 18.75 51.98 16.04
CA THR A 16 17.79 51.76 14.94
C THR A 16 18.15 50.52 14.12
N ILE A 17 18.48 49.40 14.79
CA ILE A 17 18.17 48.09 14.20
C ILE A 17 16.64 47.97 14.28
N TRP A 18 15.95 48.63 13.34
CA TRP A 18 14.55 48.37 13.08
C TRP A 18 14.48 46.90 12.72
N VAL A 19 14.01 46.09 13.68
CA VAL A 19 13.50 44.76 13.39
C VAL A 19 12.35 44.99 12.42
N LEU A 20 12.63 44.86 11.12
CA LEU A 20 11.63 44.95 10.07
C LEU A 20 10.49 44.00 10.49
N PRO A 21 9.24 44.48 10.56
CA PRO A 21 8.13 43.64 10.95
C PRO A 21 8.12 42.44 10.01
N LYS A 22 8.00 41.23 10.59
CA LYS A 22 7.96 39.97 9.87
C LYS A 22 6.90 40.09 8.78
N GLU A 23 7.33 40.21 7.53
CA GLU A 23 6.42 40.55 6.44
C GLU A 23 5.40 39.44 6.24
N ASP A 24 4.13 39.83 6.12
CA ASP A 24 3.01 38.94 5.83
C ASP A 24 3.36 38.02 4.63
N PRO A 25 3.21 36.69 4.74
CA PRO A 25 3.42 35.74 3.65
C PRO A 25 2.69 36.12 2.36
N TRP A 26 1.52 36.75 2.45
CA TRP A 26 0.80 37.30 1.30
C TRP A 26 1.51 38.48 0.66
N GLY A 27 2.15 39.34 1.46
CA GLY A 27 2.99 40.44 0.98
C GLY A 27 4.17 39.91 0.16
N ASN A 28 4.88 38.90 0.69
CA ASN A 28 5.95 38.24 -0.05
C ASN A 28 5.42 37.56 -1.33
N LEU A 29 4.25 36.92 -1.29
CA LEU A 29 3.63 36.34 -2.48
C LEU A 29 3.29 37.41 -3.53
N LYS A 30 2.75 38.57 -3.13
CA LYS A 30 2.51 39.71 -4.05
C LYS A 30 3.80 40.23 -4.67
N LYS A 31 4.88 40.32 -3.90
CA LYS A 31 6.21 40.69 -4.41
C LYS A 31 6.75 39.66 -5.41
N ILE A 32 6.54 38.36 -5.16
CA ILE A 32 6.87 37.30 -6.13
C ILE A 32 6.13 37.52 -7.45
N TYR A 33 4.82 37.78 -7.42
CA TYR A 33 4.04 38.12 -8.62
C TYR A 33 4.61 39.35 -9.35
N PHE A 34 4.92 40.41 -8.59
CA PHE A 34 5.48 41.64 -9.14
C PHE A 34 6.82 41.37 -9.84
N TYR A 35 7.78 40.74 -9.17
CA TYR A 35 9.11 40.49 -9.75
C TYR A 35 9.09 39.46 -10.89
N ASP A 36 8.22 38.45 -10.85
CA ASP A 36 8.07 37.51 -11.99
C ASP A 36 7.60 38.23 -13.26
N SER A 37 6.71 39.23 -13.12
CA SER A 37 6.23 40.03 -14.27
C SER A 37 7.34 40.80 -14.98
N PHE A 38 8.40 41.17 -14.25
CA PHE A 38 9.60 41.82 -14.79
C PHE A 38 10.76 40.86 -15.10
N SER A 39 10.54 39.54 -15.01
CA SER A 39 11.61 38.54 -15.16
C SER A 39 12.80 38.71 -14.20
N LYS A 40 12.54 39.29 -13.02
CA LYS A 40 13.51 39.57 -11.95
C LYS A 40 13.65 38.34 -11.03
N TYR A 41 14.28 37.29 -11.54
CA TYR A 41 14.21 35.96 -10.92
C TYR A 41 14.97 35.81 -9.60
N ASP A 42 16.04 36.55 -9.39
CA ASP A 42 16.78 36.51 -8.13
C ASP A 42 15.93 37.08 -6.99
N GLN A 43 15.22 38.19 -7.25
CA GLN A 43 14.25 38.76 -6.30
C GLN A 43 13.08 37.80 -6.04
N VAL A 44 12.63 37.05 -7.05
CA VAL A 44 11.60 36.01 -6.86
C VAL A 44 12.08 34.96 -5.84
N LEU A 45 13.30 34.46 -5.97
CA LEU A 45 13.85 33.46 -5.05
C LEU A 45 14.10 34.03 -3.65
N GLU A 46 14.53 35.29 -3.57
CA GLU A 46 14.69 36.00 -2.30
C GLU A 46 13.36 36.05 -1.53
N HIS A 47 12.30 36.55 -2.17
CA HIS A 47 10.98 36.61 -1.53
C HIS A 47 10.38 35.23 -1.27
N LEU A 48 10.64 34.23 -2.13
CA LEU A 48 10.21 32.85 -1.89
C LEU A 48 10.81 32.28 -0.59
N ARG A 49 12.08 32.61 -0.29
CA ARG A 49 12.72 32.18 0.96
C ARG A 49 12.01 32.77 2.18
N LEU A 50 11.57 34.02 2.06
CA LEU A 50 10.86 34.77 3.11
C LEU A 50 9.40 34.34 3.31
N VAL A 51 8.79 33.57 2.39
CA VAL A 51 7.44 33.05 2.60
C VAL A 51 7.45 32.00 3.72
N GLU A 52 7.06 32.36 4.93
CA GLU A 52 6.87 31.41 6.04
C GLU A 52 5.37 31.10 6.19
N LEU A 53 4.99 29.83 6.40
CA LEU A 53 3.59 29.48 6.68
C LEU A 53 3.32 29.21 8.16
N GLU A 54 4.35 29.26 8.99
CA GLU A 54 4.19 29.06 10.43
C GLU A 54 3.30 30.16 11.00
N GLY A 55 2.27 29.76 11.75
CA GLY A 55 1.26 30.68 12.32
C GLY A 55 0.12 31.09 11.39
N LEU A 56 0.15 30.71 10.10
CA LEU A 56 -1.00 30.92 9.20
C LEU A 56 -2.09 29.87 9.41
N LYS A 57 -3.35 30.24 9.18
CA LYS A 57 -4.48 29.32 9.18
C LYS A 57 -4.31 28.25 8.09
N ARG A 58 -4.74 27.01 8.35
CA ARG A 58 -4.62 25.89 7.40
C ARG A 58 -5.22 26.17 6.02
N ALA A 59 -6.29 26.98 5.95
CA ALA A 59 -6.88 27.43 4.69
C ALA A 59 -5.91 28.32 3.89
N ASP A 60 -5.33 29.34 4.53
CA ASP A 60 -4.35 30.24 3.92
C ASP A 60 -3.08 29.49 3.53
N GLN A 61 -2.63 28.55 4.37
CA GLN A 61 -1.50 27.69 4.07
C GLN A 61 -1.73 26.89 2.78
N LYS A 62 -2.93 26.31 2.62
CA LYS A 62 -3.31 25.58 1.41
C LYS A 62 -3.38 26.49 0.19
N GLU A 63 -3.93 27.70 0.33
CA GLU A 63 -4.03 28.64 -0.78
C GLU A 63 -2.64 29.11 -1.23
N ILE A 64 -1.78 29.54 -0.30
CA ILE A 64 -0.41 29.97 -0.61
C ILE A 64 0.37 28.79 -1.23
N ALA A 65 0.26 27.59 -0.68
CA ALA A 65 0.89 26.41 -1.28
C ALA A 65 0.42 26.17 -2.72
N SER A 66 -0.89 26.27 -2.99
CA SER A 66 -1.45 26.14 -4.34
C SER A 66 -0.88 27.20 -5.31
N ARG A 67 -0.77 28.45 -4.87
CA ARG A 67 -0.17 29.55 -5.66
C ARG A 67 1.30 29.28 -5.96
N LEU A 68 2.07 28.83 -4.96
CA LEU A 68 3.48 28.47 -5.12
C LEU A 68 3.68 27.28 -6.06
N ILE A 69 2.79 26.27 -6.01
CA ILE A 69 2.79 25.15 -6.97
C ILE A 69 2.54 25.65 -8.39
N ALA A 70 1.59 26.58 -8.58
CA ALA A 70 1.28 27.16 -9.87
C ALA A 70 2.49 27.92 -10.46
N PHE A 71 3.24 28.65 -9.64
CA PHE A 71 4.52 29.24 -10.05
C PHE A 71 5.54 28.16 -10.44
N GLY A 72 5.70 27.12 -9.61
CA GLY A 72 6.59 26.00 -9.92
C GLY A 72 6.26 25.35 -11.26
N ASP A 73 4.97 25.07 -11.53
CA ASP A 73 4.49 24.51 -12.80
C ASP A 73 4.70 25.46 -13.98
N SER A 74 4.52 26.77 -13.79
CA SER A 74 4.80 27.80 -14.81
C SER A 74 6.28 27.83 -15.18
N TYR A 75 7.18 27.88 -14.20
CA TYR A 75 8.62 27.83 -14.43
C TYR A 75 9.05 26.51 -15.06
N PHE A 76 8.46 25.39 -14.65
CA PHE A 76 8.72 24.08 -15.23
C PHE A 76 8.40 24.08 -16.73
N LYS A 77 7.23 24.61 -17.12
CA LYS A 77 6.82 24.72 -18.55
C LYS A 77 7.74 25.64 -19.36
N LYS A 78 8.27 26.70 -18.75
CA LYS A 78 9.24 27.63 -19.37
C LYS A 78 10.67 27.04 -19.48
N GLY A 79 10.91 25.80 -19.07
CA GLY A 79 12.25 25.18 -19.03
C GLY A 79 13.15 25.71 -17.90
N LYS A 80 12.61 26.51 -16.99
CA LYS A 80 13.32 27.17 -15.88
C LYS A 80 13.37 26.27 -14.65
N TYR A 81 14.01 25.11 -14.80
CA TYR A 81 13.93 24.01 -13.83
C TYR A 81 14.52 24.32 -12.45
N GLN A 82 15.53 25.18 -12.35
CA GLN A 82 16.09 25.60 -11.07
C GLN A 82 15.06 26.35 -10.22
N TYR A 83 14.31 27.26 -10.81
CA TYR A 83 13.26 28.01 -10.12
C TYR A 83 12.10 27.10 -9.73
N ALA A 84 11.63 26.26 -10.65
CA ALA A 84 10.58 25.29 -10.37
C ALA A 84 10.91 24.38 -9.17
N GLU A 85 12.16 23.90 -9.11
CA GLU A 85 12.68 23.08 -8.01
C GLU A 85 12.58 23.79 -6.65
N GLU A 86 12.98 25.06 -6.58
CA GLU A 86 12.90 25.86 -5.34
C GLU A 86 11.46 26.06 -4.87
N PHE A 87 10.53 26.37 -5.79
CA PHE A 87 9.11 26.47 -5.46
C PHE A 87 8.55 25.16 -4.90
N TYR A 88 8.78 24.04 -5.59
CA TYR A 88 8.29 22.74 -5.11
C TYR A 88 8.91 22.33 -3.77
N LYS A 89 10.22 22.54 -3.59
CA LYS A 89 10.90 22.28 -2.31
C LYS A 89 10.35 23.15 -1.19
N LYS A 90 10.05 24.42 -1.48
CA LYS A 90 9.41 25.31 -0.51
C LYS A 90 8.06 24.74 -0.10
N VAL A 91 7.19 24.38 -1.04
CA VAL A 91 5.88 23.79 -0.71
C VAL A 91 6.00 22.48 0.07
N LEU A 92 6.94 21.60 -0.26
CA LEU A 92 7.15 20.35 0.48
C LEU A 92 7.67 20.56 1.91
N LYS A 93 8.47 21.61 2.15
CA LYS A 93 8.86 22.01 3.51
C LYS A 93 7.66 22.54 4.30
N LEU A 94 6.74 23.21 3.61
CA LEU A 94 5.58 23.87 4.19
C LEU A 94 4.44 22.89 4.51
N SER A 95 4.10 21.99 3.59
CA SER A 95 3.08 20.96 3.79
C SER A 95 3.50 19.61 3.18
N PRO A 96 3.61 18.56 4.02
CA PRO A 96 3.88 17.20 3.58
C PRO A 96 2.83 16.58 2.66
N ASP A 97 1.61 17.13 2.63
CA ASP A 97 0.46 16.55 1.92
C ASP A 97 0.63 16.57 0.39
N TYR A 98 1.54 17.41 -0.11
CA TYR A 98 1.84 17.56 -1.54
C TYR A 98 2.89 16.55 -2.03
N TRP A 99 2.76 15.29 -1.62
CA TRP A 99 3.70 14.21 -1.95
C TRP A 99 3.92 14.03 -3.47
N TYR A 100 2.94 14.40 -4.30
CA TYR A 100 3.06 14.31 -5.76
C TYR A 100 4.09 15.29 -6.35
N LEU A 101 4.49 16.34 -5.62
CA LEU A 101 5.55 17.25 -6.04
C LEU A 101 6.91 16.54 -6.14
N TYR A 102 7.12 15.42 -5.44
CA TYR A 102 8.30 14.58 -5.64
C TYR A 102 8.38 14.03 -7.08
N ASN A 103 7.26 13.80 -7.77
CA ASN A 103 7.29 13.42 -9.19
C ASN A 103 7.84 14.54 -10.06
N LYS A 104 7.50 15.80 -9.73
CA LYS A 104 7.98 16.97 -10.46
C LYS A 104 9.48 17.18 -10.22
N LEU A 105 9.92 17.05 -8.97
CA LEU A 105 11.34 17.11 -8.60
C LEU A 105 12.16 16.02 -9.27
N GLU A 106 11.64 14.79 -9.29
CA GLU A 106 12.30 13.67 -9.96
C GLU A 106 12.42 13.89 -11.47
N LYS A 107 11.39 14.43 -12.11
CA LYS A 107 11.44 14.83 -13.52
C LYS A 107 12.49 15.93 -13.78
N ILE A 108 12.62 16.91 -12.87
CA ILE A 108 13.67 17.93 -12.95
C ILE A 108 15.06 17.30 -12.84
N ASP A 109 15.27 16.39 -11.88
CA ASP A 109 16.56 15.72 -11.69
C ASP A 109 16.98 14.90 -12.92
N ARG A 110 16.03 14.22 -13.59
CA ARG A 110 16.26 13.52 -14.85
C ARG A 110 16.68 14.47 -15.97
N ILE A 111 15.99 15.61 -16.12
CA ILE A 111 16.32 16.61 -17.15
C ILE A 111 17.71 17.21 -16.92
N LYS A 112 18.10 17.38 -15.65
CA LYS A 112 19.44 17.86 -15.26
C LYS A 112 20.53 16.79 -15.39
N GLY A 113 20.21 15.56 -15.80
CA GLY A 113 21.16 14.46 -15.94
C GLY A 113 21.76 13.96 -14.62
N ARG A 114 21.13 14.26 -13.47
CA ARG A 114 21.71 13.94 -12.15
C ARG A 114 21.59 12.45 -11.82
N PHE A 115 20.39 11.87 -11.98
CA PHE A 115 20.10 10.48 -11.64
C PHE A 115 18.92 9.93 -12.48
N ILE A 116 18.92 8.61 -12.73
CA ILE A 116 17.77 7.92 -13.34
C ILE A 116 16.63 7.75 -12.33
N ILE A 117 16.95 7.45 -11.06
CA ILE A 117 16.00 7.32 -9.95
C ILE A 117 16.59 7.97 -8.70
N ASN A 118 15.89 8.93 -8.11
CA ASN A 118 16.27 9.54 -6.85
C ASN A 118 15.55 8.83 -5.67
N PHE A 119 16.22 7.85 -5.06
CA PHE A 119 15.65 7.06 -3.95
C PHE A 119 15.23 7.92 -2.76
N LYS A 120 15.92 9.04 -2.50
CA LYS A 120 15.53 9.97 -1.44
C LYS A 120 14.14 10.53 -1.68
N HIS A 121 13.82 10.93 -2.92
CA HIS A 121 12.49 11.40 -3.30
C HIS A 121 11.45 10.29 -3.21
N LEU A 122 11.78 9.08 -3.66
CA LEU A 122 10.90 7.92 -3.57
C LEU A 122 10.51 7.60 -2.11
N PHE A 123 11.48 7.47 -1.21
CA PHE A 123 11.20 7.16 0.20
C PHE A 123 10.51 8.31 0.92
N SER A 124 10.89 9.56 0.64
CA SER A 124 10.21 10.73 1.22
C SER A 124 8.75 10.76 0.79
N GLN A 125 8.46 10.53 -0.49
CA GLN A 125 7.10 10.45 -1.01
C GLN A 125 6.30 9.33 -0.35
N LEU A 126 6.87 8.12 -0.26
CA LEU A 126 6.22 6.98 0.38
C LEU A 126 5.87 7.28 1.84
N PHE A 127 6.80 7.83 2.62
CA PHE A 127 6.56 8.17 4.01
C PHE A 127 5.48 9.25 4.18
N MET A 128 5.44 10.25 3.29
CA MET A 128 4.37 11.25 3.30
C MET A 128 3.01 10.65 2.95
N MET A 129 2.95 9.72 1.97
CA MET A 129 1.70 9.00 1.67
C MET A 129 1.23 8.16 2.86
N LEU A 130 2.15 7.50 3.56
CA LEU A 130 1.83 6.70 4.74
C LEU A 130 1.31 7.56 5.91
N LYS A 131 1.74 8.81 6.02
CA LYS A 131 1.22 9.77 7.02
C LYS A 131 -0.18 10.30 6.69
N SER A 132 -0.54 10.37 5.41
CA SER A 132 -1.86 10.80 4.99
C SER A 132 -2.85 9.64 5.11
N PHE A 133 -3.89 9.79 5.92
CA PHE A 133 -4.91 8.74 6.09
C PHE A 133 -5.52 8.29 4.74
N LYS A 134 -5.91 9.24 3.87
CA LYS A 134 -6.51 8.92 2.56
C LYS A 134 -5.56 8.12 1.65
N ALA A 135 -4.31 8.57 1.53
CA ALA A 135 -3.33 7.92 0.66
C ALA A 135 -2.89 6.56 1.20
N SER A 136 -2.64 6.46 2.51
CA SER A 136 -2.32 5.20 3.17
C SER A 136 -3.47 4.19 3.09
N PHE A 137 -4.71 4.62 3.32
CA PHE A 137 -5.89 3.75 3.19
C PHE A 137 -6.02 3.21 1.77
N LEU A 138 -5.83 4.06 0.76
CA LEU A 138 -5.84 3.63 -0.64
C LEU A 138 -4.76 2.58 -0.94
N LEU A 139 -3.54 2.73 -0.41
CA LEU A 139 -2.47 1.74 -0.56
C LEU A 139 -2.81 0.42 0.11
N VAL A 140 -3.30 0.46 1.36
CA VAL A 140 -3.69 -0.74 2.13
C VAL A 140 -4.83 -1.48 1.43
N ASN A 141 -5.85 -0.74 0.98
CA ASN A 141 -6.98 -1.31 0.25
C ASN A 141 -6.54 -2.03 -1.03
N GLN A 142 -5.71 -1.36 -1.84
CA GLN A 142 -5.17 -1.95 -3.06
C GLN A 142 -4.31 -3.19 -2.76
N PHE A 143 -3.46 -3.12 -1.74
CA PHE A 143 -2.60 -4.22 -1.33
C PHE A 143 -3.42 -5.49 -1.07
N PHE A 144 -4.47 -5.41 -0.25
CA PHE A 144 -5.29 -6.58 0.07
C PHE A 144 -6.09 -7.11 -1.12
N ASN A 145 -6.71 -6.23 -1.91
CA ASN A 145 -7.48 -6.63 -3.09
C ASN A 145 -6.61 -7.34 -4.14
N LEU A 146 -5.41 -6.81 -4.39
CA LEU A 146 -4.50 -7.33 -5.41
C LEU A 146 -3.79 -8.60 -4.95
N LEU A 147 -3.47 -8.72 -3.66
CA LEU A 147 -2.91 -9.96 -3.11
C LEU A 147 -3.90 -11.13 -3.26
N PHE A 148 -5.17 -10.89 -2.92
CA PHE A 148 -6.23 -11.89 -3.08
C PHE A 148 -6.46 -12.26 -4.54
N PHE A 149 -6.57 -11.25 -5.43
CA PHE A 149 -6.73 -11.48 -6.86
C PHE A 149 -5.53 -12.24 -7.46
N ALA A 150 -4.29 -11.86 -7.11
CA ALA A 150 -3.09 -12.54 -7.60
C ALA A 150 -3.05 -14.00 -7.15
N ALA A 151 -3.36 -14.29 -5.88
CA ALA A 151 -3.43 -15.67 -5.38
C ALA A 151 -4.44 -16.52 -6.16
N LEU A 152 -5.64 -15.99 -6.41
CA LEU A 152 -6.67 -16.66 -7.21
C LEU A 152 -6.26 -16.82 -8.67
N LEU A 153 -5.67 -15.80 -9.29
CA LEU A 153 -5.20 -15.85 -10.67
C LEU A 153 -4.12 -16.93 -10.86
N VAL A 154 -3.13 -16.99 -9.96
CA VAL A 154 -2.10 -18.03 -10.05
C VAL A 154 -2.70 -19.41 -9.83
N PHE A 155 -3.64 -19.56 -8.90
CA PHE A 155 -4.32 -20.84 -8.70
C PHE A 155 -5.14 -21.25 -9.94
N PHE A 156 -5.79 -20.29 -10.60
CA PHE A 156 -6.50 -20.49 -11.87
C PHE A 156 -5.56 -20.93 -12.98
N LEU A 157 -4.45 -20.21 -13.21
CA LEU A 157 -3.44 -20.57 -14.21
C LEU A 157 -2.84 -21.96 -13.93
N PHE A 158 -2.51 -22.25 -12.68
CA PHE A 158 -2.03 -23.58 -12.26
C PHE A 158 -3.06 -24.67 -12.57
N SER A 159 -4.33 -24.41 -12.28
CA SER A 159 -5.41 -25.36 -12.57
C SER A 159 -5.60 -25.59 -14.07
N LEU A 160 -5.51 -24.55 -14.90
CA LEU A 160 -5.54 -24.70 -16.35
C LEU A 160 -4.37 -25.54 -16.88
N ILE A 161 -3.18 -25.36 -16.32
CA ILE A 161 -2.02 -26.18 -16.70
C ILE A 161 -2.28 -27.66 -16.38
N LEU A 162 -2.84 -27.95 -15.20
CA LEU A 162 -3.24 -29.30 -14.80
C LEU A 162 -4.34 -29.86 -15.71
N LEU A 163 -5.34 -29.05 -16.06
CA LEU A 163 -6.38 -29.42 -17.02
C LEU A 163 -5.74 -29.88 -18.33
N PHE A 164 -4.91 -29.07 -18.98
CA PHE A 164 -4.26 -29.46 -20.24
C PHE A 164 -3.35 -30.70 -20.10
N ARG A 165 -2.66 -30.86 -18.97
CA ARG A 165 -1.78 -32.01 -18.72
C ARG A 165 -2.57 -33.31 -18.58
N TYR A 166 -3.66 -33.29 -17.83
CA TYR A 166 -4.39 -34.48 -17.41
C TYR A 166 -5.67 -34.75 -18.20
N PHE A 167 -6.13 -33.81 -19.03
CA PHE A 167 -7.36 -33.95 -19.81
C PHE A 167 -7.37 -35.23 -20.66
N ARG A 168 -6.25 -35.57 -21.32
CA ARG A 168 -6.18 -36.80 -22.13
C ARG A 168 -6.20 -38.07 -21.30
N LEU A 169 -5.63 -38.07 -20.09
CA LEU A 169 -5.67 -39.22 -19.19
C LEU A 169 -7.09 -39.45 -18.67
N ALA A 170 -7.75 -38.39 -18.20
CA ALA A 170 -9.14 -38.49 -17.77
C ALA A 170 -10.08 -38.84 -18.92
N GLY A 171 -9.85 -38.33 -20.13
CA GLY A 171 -10.61 -38.75 -21.31
C GLY A 171 -10.43 -40.23 -21.62
N ASN A 172 -9.21 -40.77 -21.48
CA ASN A 172 -8.98 -42.20 -21.71
C ASN A 172 -9.67 -43.09 -20.66
N ASP A 173 -9.67 -42.68 -19.38
CA ASP A 173 -10.33 -43.46 -18.32
C ASP A 173 -11.86 -43.34 -18.40
N LEU A 174 -12.37 -42.15 -18.69
CA LEU A 174 -13.78 -41.84 -18.53
C LEU A 174 -14.56 -41.89 -19.83
N VAL A 175 -13.94 -41.79 -21.00
CA VAL A 175 -14.66 -41.71 -22.27
C VAL A 175 -14.43 -42.94 -23.14
N ILE A 176 -13.25 -43.54 -23.06
CA ILE A 176 -12.86 -44.69 -23.87
C ILE A 176 -13.23 -45.98 -23.13
N ASP A 177 -13.96 -46.87 -23.80
CA ASP A 177 -14.31 -48.18 -23.25
C ASP A 177 -13.15 -49.19 -23.34
N GLU A 178 -13.36 -50.42 -22.88
CA GLU A 178 -12.36 -51.49 -22.95
C GLU A 178 -11.96 -51.86 -24.38
N GLN A 179 -12.86 -51.61 -25.36
CA GLN A 179 -12.66 -51.88 -26.78
C GLN A 179 -11.91 -50.74 -27.50
N GLY A 180 -11.61 -49.63 -26.81
CA GLY A 180 -10.95 -48.48 -27.39
C GLY A 180 -11.89 -47.51 -28.13
N THR A 181 -13.20 -47.69 -28.02
CA THR A 181 -14.20 -46.81 -28.66
C THR A 181 -14.73 -45.74 -27.71
N VAL A 182 -15.15 -44.61 -28.25
CA VAL A 182 -15.69 -43.48 -27.48
C VAL A 182 -17.14 -43.78 -27.08
N SER A 183 -17.38 -44.03 -25.80
CA SER A 183 -18.74 -44.21 -25.28
C SER A 183 -19.45 -42.86 -25.18
N ARG A 184 -20.46 -42.63 -26.04
CA ARG A 184 -21.27 -41.39 -26.02
C ARG A 184 -21.89 -41.10 -24.66
N LYS A 185 -22.35 -42.13 -23.94
CA LYS A 185 -22.92 -41.99 -22.59
C LYS A 185 -21.88 -41.48 -21.60
N LYS A 186 -20.69 -42.10 -21.56
CA LYS A 186 -19.64 -41.66 -20.64
C LYS A 186 -19.08 -40.28 -21.03
N ALA A 187 -18.98 -39.97 -22.32
CA ALA A 187 -18.61 -38.64 -22.82
C ALA A 187 -19.57 -37.54 -22.34
N LEU A 188 -20.89 -37.79 -22.41
CA LEU A 188 -21.90 -36.85 -21.91
C LEU A 188 -21.81 -36.66 -20.40
N ILE A 189 -21.59 -37.73 -19.63
CA ILE A 189 -21.38 -37.65 -18.18
C ILE A 189 -20.13 -36.84 -17.85
N PHE A 190 -19.01 -37.11 -18.53
CA PHE A 190 -17.77 -36.37 -18.37
C PHE A 190 -17.94 -34.87 -18.67
N LEU A 191 -18.62 -34.55 -19.77
CA LEU A 191 -18.92 -33.17 -20.15
C LEU A 191 -19.87 -32.49 -19.14
N ALA A 192 -20.88 -33.20 -18.65
CA ALA A 192 -21.76 -32.71 -17.59
C ALA A 192 -20.98 -32.44 -16.30
N ILE A 193 -20.07 -33.32 -15.87
CA ILE A 193 -19.22 -33.14 -14.67
C ILE A 193 -18.28 -31.92 -14.80
N ILE A 194 -17.78 -31.63 -16.01
CA ILE A 194 -16.90 -30.48 -16.23
C ILE A 194 -17.69 -29.17 -16.37
N LEU A 195 -18.86 -29.20 -17.02
CA LEU A 195 -19.61 -27.99 -17.38
C LEU A 195 -20.72 -27.61 -16.39
N TRP A 196 -21.21 -28.51 -15.53
CA TRP A 196 -22.26 -28.16 -14.55
C TRP A 196 -21.91 -26.94 -13.67
N PRO A 197 -20.65 -26.67 -13.28
CA PRO A 197 -20.34 -25.48 -12.50
C PRO A 197 -20.57 -24.20 -13.29
N MET A 198 -20.43 -24.21 -14.63
CA MET A 198 -20.76 -23.06 -15.47
C MET A 198 -22.25 -22.70 -15.38
N VAL A 199 -23.10 -23.72 -15.17
CA VAL A 199 -24.56 -23.59 -15.13
C VAL A 199 -25.04 -23.13 -13.76
N PHE A 200 -24.47 -23.68 -12.68
CA PHE A 200 -24.99 -23.48 -11.32
C PHE A 200 -24.17 -22.51 -10.46
N LEU A 201 -22.89 -22.29 -10.77
CA LEU A 201 -22.01 -21.46 -9.95
C LEU A 201 -21.60 -20.22 -10.72
N THR A 202 -22.13 -19.07 -10.30
CA THR A 202 -21.78 -17.79 -10.91
C THR A 202 -20.37 -17.39 -10.51
N GLY A 203 -19.47 -17.31 -11.48
CA GLY A 203 -18.14 -16.70 -11.32
C GLY A 203 -16.99 -17.65 -11.63
N TRP A 204 -15.96 -17.10 -12.27
CA TRP A 204 -14.78 -17.85 -12.70
C TRP A 204 -13.92 -18.39 -11.54
N MET A 205 -14.11 -17.87 -10.32
CA MET A 205 -13.32 -18.23 -9.14
C MET A 205 -13.52 -19.68 -8.68
N VAL A 206 -14.60 -20.35 -9.10
CA VAL A 206 -14.87 -21.75 -8.73
C VAL A 206 -14.07 -22.77 -9.55
N TYR A 207 -13.73 -22.44 -10.80
CA TYR A 207 -13.05 -23.37 -11.71
C TYR A 207 -11.75 -23.98 -11.19
N PRO A 208 -10.83 -23.25 -10.53
CA PRO A 208 -9.58 -23.86 -10.09
C PRO A 208 -9.83 -24.97 -9.07
N PHE A 209 -10.81 -24.79 -8.18
CA PHE A 209 -11.21 -25.78 -7.21
C PHE A 209 -11.79 -27.02 -7.88
N ILE A 210 -12.73 -26.87 -8.81
CA ILE A 210 -13.33 -28.03 -9.48
C ILE A 210 -12.31 -28.78 -10.34
N ILE A 211 -11.51 -28.06 -11.14
CA ILE A 211 -10.51 -28.66 -12.01
C ILE A 211 -9.50 -29.45 -11.17
N THR A 212 -8.92 -28.82 -10.14
CA THR A 212 -7.91 -29.50 -9.30
C THR A 212 -8.51 -30.65 -8.49
N GLY A 213 -9.76 -30.52 -8.05
CA GLY A 213 -10.46 -31.58 -7.33
C GLY A 213 -10.77 -32.78 -8.23
N PHE A 214 -11.16 -32.51 -9.48
CA PHE A 214 -11.47 -33.53 -10.47
C PHE A 214 -10.23 -34.34 -10.82
N PHE A 215 -9.11 -33.64 -11.09
CA PHE A 215 -7.85 -34.27 -11.43
C PHE A 215 -7.07 -34.82 -10.22
N TRP A 216 -7.60 -34.71 -8.99
CA TRP A 216 -6.87 -35.07 -7.77
C TRP A 216 -6.24 -36.47 -7.80
N ALA A 217 -6.93 -37.46 -8.37
CA ALA A 217 -6.41 -38.82 -8.51
C ALA A 217 -5.16 -38.91 -9.40
N TYR A 218 -5.10 -38.09 -10.45
CA TYR A 218 -4.02 -38.07 -11.44
C TYR A 218 -2.79 -37.26 -11.01
N LEU A 219 -2.94 -36.38 -10.02
CA LEU A 219 -1.87 -35.49 -9.57
C LEU A 219 -0.72 -36.29 -8.93
N SER A 220 0.51 -35.93 -9.29
CA SER A 220 1.71 -36.39 -8.61
C SER A 220 1.75 -35.92 -7.15
N GLY A 221 2.58 -36.57 -6.32
CA GLY A 221 2.75 -36.16 -4.92
C GLY A 221 3.17 -34.70 -4.75
N ASN A 222 4.02 -34.19 -5.65
CA ASN A 222 4.47 -32.79 -5.64
C ASN A 222 3.36 -31.82 -6.06
N GLU A 223 2.50 -32.19 -7.01
CA GLU A 223 1.34 -31.38 -7.41
C GLU A 223 0.27 -31.36 -6.32
N LYS A 224 -0.02 -32.49 -5.66
CA LYS A 224 -0.93 -32.53 -4.50
C LYS A 224 -0.45 -31.60 -3.38
N LYS A 225 0.85 -31.62 -3.09
CA LYS A 225 1.48 -30.68 -2.13
C LYS A 225 1.30 -29.23 -2.59
N ALA A 226 1.51 -28.94 -3.87
CA ALA A 226 1.35 -27.61 -4.45
C ALA A 226 -0.10 -27.10 -4.38
N VAL A 227 -1.11 -27.94 -4.70
CA VAL A 227 -2.53 -27.60 -4.55
C VAL A 227 -2.85 -27.28 -3.09
N LYS A 228 -2.39 -28.10 -2.13
CA LYS A 228 -2.59 -27.82 -0.70
C LYS A 228 -1.98 -26.48 -0.29
N THR A 229 -0.76 -26.20 -0.71
CA THR A 229 -0.11 -24.90 -0.47
C THR A 229 -0.92 -23.75 -1.08
N MET A 230 -1.44 -23.91 -2.29
CA MET A 230 -2.29 -22.91 -2.93
C MET A 230 -3.59 -22.65 -2.16
N LEU A 231 -4.26 -23.71 -1.67
CA LEU A 231 -5.46 -23.55 -0.85
C LEU A 231 -5.17 -22.78 0.44
N ILE A 232 -4.01 -23.02 1.08
CA ILE A 232 -3.57 -22.27 2.27
C ILE A 232 -3.31 -20.80 1.92
N VAL A 233 -2.59 -20.53 0.83
CA VAL A 233 -2.28 -19.15 0.38
C VAL A 233 -3.56 -18.40 0.03
N VAL A 234 -4.50 -19.03 -0.70
CA VAL A 234 -5.80 -18.44 -1.04
C VAL A 234 -6.64 -18.21 0.21
N ALA A 235 -6.67 -19.14 1.17
CA ALA A 235 -7.37 -18.95 2.44
C ALA A 235 -6.78 -17.80 3.26
N ALA A 236 -5.46 -17.72 3.37
CA ALA A 236 -4.78 -16.61 4.06
C ALA A 236 -5.06 -15.26 3.36
N ALA A 237 -5.01 -15.22 2.04
CA ALA A 237 -5.34 -14.02 1.27
C ALA A 237 -6.84 -13.64 1.43
N ALA A 238 -7.74 -14.62 1.55
CA ALA A 238 -9.16 -14.38 1.82
C ALA A 238 -9.39 -13.74 3.21
N VAL A 239 -8.62 -14.14 4.24
CA VAL A 239 -8.67 -13.51 5.57
C VAL A 239 -8.20 -12.05 5.51
N LEU A 240 -7.12 -11.77 4.78
CA LEU A 240 -6.65 -10.39 4.58
C LEU A 240 -7.64 -9.55 3.77
N TYR A 241 -8.28 -10.16 2.76
CA TYR A 241 -9.33 -9.52 1.99
C TYR A 241 -10.60 -9.26 2.82
N SER A 242 -10.98 -10.15 3.74
CA SER A 242 -12.13 -9.90 4.62
C SER A 242 -11.86 -8.79 5.64
N LEU A 243 -10.63 -8.68 6.13
CA LEU A 243 -10.18 -7.51 6.90
C LEU A 243 -10.37 -6.23 6.07
N ASN A 244 -9.97 -6.25 4.80
CA ASN A 244 -10.15 -5.11 3.90
C ASN A 244 -11.62 -4.74 3.70
N LEU A 245 -12.50 -5.72 3.44
CA LEU A 245 -13.93 -5.48 3.29
C LEU A 245 -14.54 -4.85 4.55
N MET A 246 -14.10 -5.30 5.73
CA MET A 246 -14.50 -4.71 7.00
C MET A 246 -14.07 -3.24 7.09
N LEU A 247 -12.81 -2.92 6.73
CA LEU A 247 -12.32 -1.55 6.70
C LEU A 247 -13.09 -0.67 5.69
N GLU A 248 -13.37 -1.19 4.49
CA GLU A 248 -14.16 -0.50 3.47
C GLU A 248 -15.62 -0.26 3.91
N LYS A 249 -16.18 -1.17 4.69
CA LYS A 249 -17.52 -0.97 5.27
C LYS A 249 -17.49 0.11 6.33
N ASN A 250 -16.50 0.06 7.23
CA ASN A 250 -16.34 1.04 8.31
C ASN A 250 -16.13 2.46 7.77
N ILE A 251 -15.26 2.64 6.76
CA ILE A 251 -15.03 3.98 6.16
C ILE A 251 -16.29 4.55 5.48
N ARG A 252 -17.23 3.70 5.05
CA ARG A 252 -18.48 4.12 4.39
C ARG A 252 -19.59 4.48 5.38
N THR A 253 -19.46 4.11 6.65
CA THR A 253 -20.45 4.42 7.69
C THR A 253 -20.64 5.93 7.85
N ALA A 254 -21.85 6.34 8.24
CA ALA A 254 -22.14 7.76 8.49
C ALA A 254 -21.27 8.33 9.62
N ASP A 255 -21.04 7.54 10.67
CA ASP A 255 -20.25 7.93 11.84
C ASP A 255 -18.79 8.19 11.47
N PHE A 256 -18.16 7.28 10.72
CA PHE A 256 -16.78 7.49 10.29
C PHE A 256 -16.64 8.67 9.30
N LYS A 257 -17.64 8.88 8.43
CA LYS A 257 -17.68 10.09 7.59
C LYS A 257 -17.80 11.37 8.42
N LYS A 258 -18.54 11.34 9.53
CA LYS A 258 -18.63 12.47 10.48
C LYS A 258 -17.24 12.74 11.09
N VAL A 259 -16.56 11.71 11.58
CA VAL A 259 -15.17 11.79 12.07
C VAL A 259 -14.24 12.38 11.00
N GLN A 260 -14.27 11.85 9.78
CA GLN A 260 -13.41 12.34 8.70
C GLN A 260 -13.64 13.82 8.41
N LYS A 261 -14.89 14.28 8.41
CA LYS A 261 -15.24 15.70 8.24
C LYS A 261 -14.66 16.57 9.37
N VAL A 262 -14.71 16.12 10.63
CA VAL A 262 -14.09 16.85 11.75
C VAL A 262 -12.58 17.02 11.52
N TYR A 263 -11.86 15.94 11.15
CA TYR A 263 -10.40 16.01 10.89
C TYR A 263 -10.04 16.81 9.62
N GLU A 264 -11.00 16.98 8.71
CA GLU A 264 -10.91 17.86 7.54
C GLU A 264 -11.13 19.35 7.89
N GLY A 265 -11.58 19.65 9.12
CA GLY A 265 -11.84 21.01 9.62
C GLY A 265 -13.30 21.45 9.49
N HIS A 266 -14.24 20.53 9.25
CA HIS A 266 -15.66 20.89 9.17
C HIS A 266 -16.20 21.29 10.54
N LEU A 267 -16.98 22.37 10.57
CA LEU A 267 -17.61 22.85 11.78
C LEU A 267 -18.99 22.21 11.94
N PHE A 268 -19.20 21.55 13.07
CA PHE A 268 -20.49 20.97 13.46
C PHE A 268 -21.14 21.86 14.52
N ASP A 269 -22.46 21.94 14.51
CA ASP A 269 -23.21 22.72 15.51
C ASP A 269 -23.18 22.06 16.91
N LYS A 270 -23.61 22.79 17.92
CA LYS A 270 -23.51 22.37 19.33
C LYS A 270 -24.24 21.08 19.61
N GLU A 271 -25.43 20.94 19.05
CA GLU A 271 -26.25 19.74 19.14
C GLU A 271 -25.52 18.52 18.56
N ASP A 272 -24.75 18.73 17.50
CA ASP A 272 -24.02 17.68 16.80
C ASP A 272 -22.76 17.21 17.51
N TYR A 273 -21.96 18.15 18.03
CA TYR A 273 -20.69 17.80 18.70
C TYR A 273 -20.87 17.41 20.16
N GLN A 274 -22.01 17.70 20.78
CA GLN A 274 -22.30 17.20 22.14
C GLN A 274 -22.33 15.67 22.20
N ALA A 275 -22.72 15.02 21.10
CA ALA A 275 -22.71 13.56 20.97
C ALA A 275 -21.32 12.98 20.65
N PHE A 276 -20.30 13.83 20.45
CA PHE A 276 -18.95 13.36 20.18
C PHE A 276 -18.30 12.80 21.44
N ASP A 277 -17.46 11.78 21.27
CA ASP A 277 -16.48 11.43 22.31
C ASP A 277 -15.47 12.57 22.52
N ASP A 278 -14.81 12.57 23.67
CA ASP A 278 -13.97 13.69 24.10
C ASP A 278 -12.77 13.93 23.19
N GLN A 279 -12.21 12.89 22.57
CA GLN A 279 -11.13 13.06 21.60
C GLN A 279 -11.64 13.74 20.32
N LEU A 280 -12.83 13.39 19.84
CA LEU A 280 -13.42 14.03 18.67
C LEU A 280 -13.86 15.46 18.98
N LYS A 281 -14.31 15.74 20.21
CA LYS A 281 -14.52 17.11 20.72
C LYS A 281 -13.23 17.93 20.66
N VAL A 282 -12.07 17.39 21.08
CA VAL A 282 -10.79 18.11 20.96
C VAL A 282 -10.45 18.42 19.50
N ALA A 283 -10.66 17.49 18.57
CA ALA A 283 -10.47 17.74 17.13
C ALA A 283 -11.45 18.80 16.58
N GLN A 284 -12.70 18.80 17.07
CA GLN A 284 -13.69 19.82 16.73
C GLN A 284 -13.31 21.19 17.30
N ALA A 285 -12.85 21.25 18.55
CA ALA A 285 -12.37 22.46 19.20
C ALA A 285 -11.19 23.06 18.43
N PHE A 286 -10.27 22.21 17.97
CA PHE A 286 -9.15 22.65 17.12
C PHE A 286 -9.65 23.31 15.83
N SER A 287 -10.67 22.73 15.18
CA SER A 287 -11.27 23.30 13.97
C SER A 287 -11.90 24.69 14.24
N TYR A 288 -12.54 24.87 15.39
CA TYR A 288 -13.03 26.19 15.83
C TYR A 288 -11.90 27.18 16.16
N TYR A 289 -10.83 26.70 16.80
CA TYR A 289 -9.64 27.50 17.09
C TYR A 289 -8.96 28.01 15.81
N GLU A 290 -8.87 27.18 14.76
CA GLU A 290 -8.29 27.59 13.47
C GLU A 290 -9.07 28.73 12.80
N LYS A 291 -10.38 28.88 13.10
CA LYS A 291 -11.17 30.04 12.64
C LYS A 291 -10.57 31.36 13.13
N GLY A 292 -10.05 31.36 14.36
CA GLY A 292 -9.26 32.44 14.95
C GLY A 292 -10.04 33.72 15.31
N ASP A 293 -11.37 33.76 15.12
CA ASP A 293 -12.20 34.84 15.65
C ASP A 293 -12.54 34.58 17.13
N ILE A 294 -12.89 35.64 17.88
CA ILE A 294 -13.20 35.53 19.32
C ILE A 294 -14.31 34.50 19.58
N ASN A 295 -15.32 34.46 18.72
CA ASN A 295 -16.41 33.49 18.81
C ASN A 295 -15.93 32.03 18.62
N GLY A 296 -14.99 31.80 17.71
CA GLY A 296 -14.37 30.49 17.50
C GLY A 296 -13.49 30.08 18.67
N LEU A 297 -12.71 31.01 19.24
CA LEU A 297 -11.89 30.75 20.43
C LEU A 297 -12.75 30.40 21.65
N ASN A 298 -13.83 31.15 21.89
CA ASN A 298 -14.78 30.88 22.97
C ASN A 298 -15.43 29.50 22.80
N ARG A 299 -15.93 29.18 21.60
CA ARG A 299 -16.52 27.87 21.31
C ARG A 299 -15.51 26.74 21.47
N ALA A 300 -14.28 26.93 21.01
CA ALA A 300 -13.22 25.94 21.19
C ALA A 300 -12.97 25.69 22.68
N MET A 301 -12.89 26.75 23.49
CA MET A 301 -12.73 26.62 24.95
C MET A 301 -13.91 25.89 25.59
N ASP A 302 -15.16 26.27 25.26
CA ASP A 302 -16.37 25.61 25.77
C ASP A 302 -16.36 24.11 25.48
N ILE A 303 -15.97 23.73 24.26
CA ILE A 303 -15.85 22.33 23.86
C ILE A 303 -14.78 21.61 24.70
N LEU A 304 -13.60 22.21 24.90
CA LEU A 304 -12.51 21.61 25.67
C LEU A 304 -12.88 21.44 27.14
N VAL A 305 -13.54 22.44 27.75
CA VAL A 305 -14.05 22.35 29.13
C VAL A 305 -15.11 21.26 29.25
N SER A 306 -15.98 21.10 28.24
CA SER A 306 -17.04 20.07 28.24
C SER A 306 -16.52 18.63 28.21
N THR A 307 -15.23 18.40 27.96
CA THR A 307 -14.60 17.07 28.05
C THR A 307 -14.30 16.64 29.49
N GLY A 308 -14.49 17.53 30.48
CA GLY A 308 -14.26 17.23 31.90
C GLY A 308 -12.78 17.15 32.29
N GLU A 309 -12.48 17.06 33.59
CA GLU A 309 -11.09 17.02 34.08
C GLU A 309 -10.44 15.63 33.95
N ASP A 310 -11.25 14.57 33.88
CA ASP A 310 -10.79 13.19 33.80
C ASP A 310 -10.17 12.86 32.43
N PHE A 311 -10.63 13.53 31.36
CA PHE A 311 -10.07 13.35 30.03
C PHE A 311 -8.79 14.17 29.84
N LYS A 312 -7.65 13.51 30.06
CA LYS A 312 -6.30 14.12 30.01
C LYS A 312 -5.54 13.67 28.78
N VAL A 313 -5.43 14.57 27.79
CA VAL A 313 -4.58 14.36 26.60
C VAL A 313 -3.75 15.61 26.32
N PRO A 314 -2.48 15.49 25.87
CA PRO A 314 -1.61 16.66 25.64
C PRO A 314 -2.23 17.69 24.69
N SER A 315 -2.88 17.25 23.62
CA SER A 315 -3.49 18.12 22.60
C SER A 315 -4.62 19.00 23.16
N LYS A 316 -5.36 18.54 24.17
CA LYS A 316 -6.38 19.34 24.85
C LYS A 316 -5.74 20.51 25.58
N TYR A 317 -4.75 20.22 26.42
CA TYR A 317 -4.11 21.23 27.26
C TYR A 317 -3.23 22.18 26.46
N ASP A 318 -2.54 21.70 25.42
CA ASP A 318 -1.87 22.57 24.45
C ASP A 318 -2.87 23.55 23.82
N LEU A 319 -4.08 23.08 23.46
CA LEU A 319 -5.06 23.92 22.78
C LEU A 319 -5.67 24.94 23.73
N MET A 320 -5.97 24.55 24.96
CA MET A 320 -6.42 25.49 26.01
C MET A 320 -5.35 26.55 26.27
N GLY A 321 -4.08 26.14 26.41
CA GLY A 321 -2.95 27.05 26.56
C GLY A 321 -2.82 28.03 25.39
N ASN A 322 -2.99 27.54 24.15
CA ASN A 322 -2.98 28.39 22.96
C ASN A 322 -4.14 29.40 22.95
N ILE A 323 -5.33 28.99 23.39
CA ILE A 323 -6.51 29.87 23.45
C ILE A 323 -6.30 30.97 24.50
N TYR A 324 -5.89 30.62 25.72
CA TYR A 324 -5.60 31.61 26.77
C TYR A 324 -4.47 32.57 26.38
N PHE A 325 -3.43 32.07 25.72
CA PHE A 325 -2.38 32.91 25.18
C PHE A 325 -2.93 33.97 24.20
N ARG A 326 -3.88 33.59 23.34
CA ARG A 326 -4.54 34.51 22.40
C ARG A 326 -5.48 35.49 23.09
N PHE A 327 -6.05 35.13 24.24
CA PHE A 327 -6.79 36.06 25.09
C PHE A 327 -5.88 37.02 25.89
N GLY A 328 -4.57 36.75 25.96
CA GLY A 328 -3.62 37.54 26.75
C GLY A 328 -3.51 37.09 28.20
N GLU A 329 -4.18 36.00 28.57
CA GLU A 329 -4.15 35.38 29.90
C GLU A 329 -2.93 34.45 30.01
N LEU A 330 -1.76 35.05 30.19
CA LEU A 330 -0.47 34.35 30.11
C LEU A 330 -0.27 33.35 31.26
N THR A 331 -0.68 33.68 32.49
CA THR A 331 -0.56 32.77 33.64
C THR A 331 -1.33 31.47 33.41
N GLN A 332 -2.59 31.55 32.99
CA GLN A 332 -3.42 30.38 32.63
C GLN A 332 -2.81 29.60 31.46
N SER A 333 -2.28 30.32 30.46
CA SER A 333 -1.60 29.69 29.33
C SER A 333 -0.38 28.86 29.77
N ILE A 334 0.44 29.40 30.68
CA ILE A 334 1.59 28.71 31.29
C ILE A 334 1.14 27.45 32.03
N ASP A 335 0.07 27.55 32.85
CA ASP A 335 -0.46 26.40 33.59
C ASP A 335 -0.93 25.27 32.68
N TYR A 336 -1.67 25.59 31.61
CA TYR A 336 -2.13 24.57 30.68
C TYR A 336 -1.02 23.94 29.84
N TYR A 337 -0.03 24.72 29.38
CA TYR A 337 1.13 24.12 28.72
C TYR A 337 1.92 23.23 29.67
N ARG A 338 2.03 23.61 30.95
CA ARG A 338 2.63 22.76 31.97
C ARG A 338 1.86 21.44 32.10
N GLU A 339 0.53 21.47 32.18
CA GLU A 339 -0.29 20.25 32.22
C GLU A 339 -0.05 19.36 31.00
N SER A 340 0.06 19.94 29.79
CA SER A 340 0.43 19.18 28.59
C SER A 340 1.82 18.54 28.70
N LEU A 341 2.82 19.28 29.20
CA LEU A 341 4.19 18.79 29.40
C LEU A 341 4.33 17.78 30.55
N LEU A 342 3.39 17.74 31.50
CA LEU A 342 3.31 16.65 32.48
C LEU A 342 2.89 15.33 31.82
N LEU A 343 2.07 15.38 30.77
CA LEU A 343 1.65 14.22 30.00
C LEU A 343 2.68 13.81 28.94
N ASN A 344 3.37 14.78 28.33
CA ASN A 344 4.41 14.54 27.33
C ASN A 344 5.49 15.64 27.38
N ASP A 345 6.54 15.40 28.16
CA ASP A 345 7.65 16.31 28.40
C ASP A 345 8.52 16.61 27.16
N LYS A 346 8.41 15.78 26.10
CA LYS A 346 9.15 15.91 24.83
C LYS A 346 8.34 16.52 23.70
N ASN A 347 7.13 17.01 23.99
CA ASN A 347 6.31 17.67 22.99
C ASN A 347 6.93 19.02 22.61
N LYS A 348 7.63 19.05 21.47
CA LYS A 348 8.32 20.25 20.97
C LYS A 348 7.39 21.45 20.72
N VAL A 349 6.11 21.20 20.41
CA VAL A 349 5.12 22.28 20.23
C VAL A 349 4.78 22.89 21.57
N ALA A 350 4.44 22.06 22.56
CA ALA A 350 4.17 22.49 23.93
C ALA A 350 5.37 23.24 24.53
N LEU A 351 6.60 22.70 24.40
CA LEU A 351 7.82 23.34 24.91
C LEU A 351 8.07 24.72 24.29
N ASN A 352 7.85 24.86 22.97
CA ASN A 352 7.98 26.14 22.28
C ASN A 352 6.96 27.16 22.80
N ASN A 353 5.69 26.76 22.89
CA ASN A 353 4.62 27.67 23.29
C ASN A 353 4.71 28.03 24.78
N PHE A 354 5.13 27.08 25.61
CA PHE A 354 5.44 27.29 27.02
C PHE A 354 6.58 28.29 27.21
N ALA A 355 7.70 28.11 26.50
CA ALA A 355 8.81 29.05 26.53
C ALA A 355 8.37 30.45 26.09
N LEU A 356 7.56 30.54 25.02
CA LEU A 356 7.02 31.81 24.54
C LEU A 356 6.13 32.49 25.59
N ALA A 357 5.25 31.74 26.26
CA ALA A 357 4.39 32.29 27.31
C ALA A 357 5.20 32.80 28.52
N LEU A 358 6.18 32.02 28.98
CA LEU A 358 7.09 32.43 30.07
C LEU A 358 7.90 33.69 29.73
N LEU A 359 8.41 33.80 28.51
CA LEU A 359 9.15 34.98 28.07
C LEU A 359 8.26 36.22 27.98
N LYS A 360 6.99 36.06 27.59
CA LYS A 360 6.01 37.16 27.55
C LYS A 360 5.56 37.60 28.95
N GLU A 361 5.46 36.68 29.90
CA GLU A 361 5.15 37.01 31.30
C GLU A 361 6.27 37.88 31.92
N ASN A 362 7.49 37.77 31.38
CA ASN A 362 8.64 38.59 31.74
C ASN A 362 9.08 38.42 33.21
N GLU A 363 9.02 37.18 33.71
CA GLU A 363 9.53 36.79 35.02
C GLU A 363 10.77 35.87 34.89
N PRO A 364 12.00 36.42 34.92
CA PRO A 364 13.22 35.67 34.62
C PRO A 364 13.50 34.51 35.58
N GLU A 365 13.15 34.68 36.85
CA GLU A 365 13.34 33.64 37.87
C GLU A 365 12.40 32.45 37.66
N VAL A 366 11.15 32.70 37.25
CA VAL A 366 10.19 31.66 36.90
C VAL A 366 10.64 30.90 35.66
N PHE A 367 11.11 31.61 34.62
CA PHE A 367 11.69 30.96 33.45
C PHE A 367 12.88 30.06 33.83
N LYS A 368 13.81 30.58 34.65
CA LYS A 368 15.00 29.84 35.10
C LYS A 368 14.62 28.59 35.90
N SER A 369 13.61 28.69 36.76
CA SER A 369 13.08 27.55 37.51
C SER A 369 12.53 26.47 36.57
N TYR A 370 11.68 26.85 35.60
CA TYR A 370 11.15 25.89 34.64
C TYR A 370 12.21 25.33 33.69
N ALA A 371 13.24 26.11 33.35
CA ALA A 371 14.35 25.63 32.51
C ALA A 371 15.18 24.55 33.20
N GLN A 372 15.22 24.50 34.53
CA GLN A 372 15.82 23.38 35.25
C GLN A 372 15.03 22.08 35.05
N ARG A 373 13.69 22.17 35.00
CA ARG A 373 12.80 21.02 34.80
C ARG A 373 12.67 20.60 33.33
N TYR A 374 12.65 21.58 32.43
CA TYR A 374 12.53 21.38 30.98
C TYR A 374 13.72 22.05 30.27
N PRO A 375 14.93 21.46 30.30
CA PRO A 375 16.15 22.09 29.77
C PRO A 375 16.05 22.55 28.31
N GLU A 376 15.20 21.89 27.52
CA GLU A 376 14.96 22.22 26.12
C GLU A 376 14.41 23.64 25.92
N ILE A 377 13.72 24.22 26.92
CA ILE A 377 13.15 25.57 26.79
C ILE A 377 14.21 26.66 26.75
N ASP A 378 15.38 26.42 27.36
CA ASP A 378 16.49 27.38 27.35
C ASP A 378 17.01 27.61 25.91
N SER A 379 16.90 26.58 25.05
CA SER A 379 17.23 26.68 23.63
C SER A 379 16.31 27.60 22.82
N TYR A 380 15.17 28.03 23.39
CA TYR A 380 14.21 28.94 22.79
C TYR A 380 14.38 30.39 23.24
N ARG A 381 15.12 30.64 24.33
CA ARG A 381 15.29 31.98 24.95
C ARG A 381 15.81 33.05 23.98
N THR A 382 16.73 32.66 23.10
CA THR A 382 17.40 33.57 22.15
C THR A 382 16.76 33.58 20.76
N LYS A 383 15.71 32.79 20.55
CA LYS A 383 15.02 32.68 19.27
C LYS A 383 13.81 33.60 19.24
N THR A 384 13.50 34.13 18.06
CA THR A 384 12.18 34.73 17.82
C THR A 384 11.15 33.61 17.82
N LEU A 385 10.26 33.61 18.81
CA LEU A 385 9.23 32.59 18.97
C LEU A 385 7.88 33.13 18.53
N ASP A 386 7.17 32.29 17.78
CA ASP A 386 5.76 32.46 17.48
C ASP A 386 4.97 31.28 18.07
N ILE A 387 3.67 31.48 18.29
CA ILE A 387 2.79 30.41 18.73
C ILE A 387 2.74 29.32 17.66
N LYS A 388 3.03 28.08 18.06
CA LYS A 388 2.95 26.93 17.16
C LYS A 388 1.61 26.25 17.33
N ASP A 389 0.86 26.16 16.25
CA ASP A 389 -0.40 25.43 16.24
C ASP A 389 -0.15 23.92 16.34
N ILE A 390 -1.06 23.26 17.06
CA ILE A 390 -1.06 21.82 17.23
C ILE A 390 -1.37 21.18 15.88
N LYS A 391 -0.72 20.06 15.57
CA LYS A 391 -1.08 19.27 14.39
C LYS A 391 -1.92 18.10 14.85
N ILE A 392 -3.18 18.05 14.42
CA ILE A 392 -4.02 16.87 14.64
C ILE A 392 -3.34 15.67 13.96
N ASN A 393 -3.08 14.62 14.75
CA ASN A 393 -2.47 13.41 14.24
C ASN A 393 -3.46 12.65 13.36
N GLN A 394 -3.20 12.58 12.06
CA GLN A 394 -4.02 11.80 11.13
C GLN A 394 -3.95 10.29 11.41
N GLY A 395 -2.97 9.82 12.19
CA GLY A 395 -2.91 8.44 12.68
C GLY A 395 -4.10 8.06 13.56
N GLU A 396 -4.72 9.03 14.24
CA GLU A 396 -5.94 8.79 15.03
C GLU A 396 -7.13 8.35 14.18
N LEU A 397 -7.15 8.72 12.88
CA LEU A 397 -8.17 8.19 11.95
C LEU A 397 -8.00 6.70 11.71
N TRP A 398 -6.77 6.19 11.70
CA TRP A 398 -6.51 4.75 11.63
C TRP A 398 -6.96 4.07 12.92
N GLU A 399 -6.59 4.63 14.07
CA GLU A 399 -7.03 4.12 15.37
C GLU A 399 -8.56 4.06 15.44
N ARG A 400 -9.27 5.10 15.02
CA ARG A 400 -10.74 5.12 14.95
C ARG A 400 -11.34 4.20 13.88
N LEU A 401 -10.61 3.90 12.81
CA LEU A 401 -11.09 2.96 11.80
C LEU A 401 -11.04 1.51 12.34
N PHE A 402 -10.04 1.20 13.17
CA PHE A 402 -9.88 -0.10 13.84
C PHE A 402 -10.67 -0.21 15.15
N ASN A 403 -10.74 0.87 15.92
CA ASN A 403 -11.51 1.00 17.14
C ASN A 403 -12.94 1.38 16.76
N PHE A 404 -13.78 0.37 16.63
CA PHE A 404 -15.23 0.54 16.77
C PHE A 404 -15.49 1.50 17.93
N SER A 405 -16.38 2.47 17.73
CA SER A 405 -16.65 3.68 18.51
C SER A 405 -16.81 3.56 20.05
N GLU A 406 -16.57 2.40 20.64
CA GLU A 406 -16.46 2.19 22.08
C GLU A 406 -15.02 2.49 22.54
N GLN A 407 -14.89 3.17 23.68
CA GLN A 407 -13.63 3.65 24.27
C GLN A 407 -12.57 2.55 24.54
N ASN A 408 -12.86 1.27 24.26
CA ASN A 408 -11.95 0.15 24.45
C ASN A 408 -11.96 -0.77 23.21
N PHE A 409 -10.80 -0.92 22.56
CA PHE A 409 -10.61 -1.92 21.50
C PHE A 409 -10.99 -3.32 22.00
N ASN A 410 -12.10 -3.87 21.50
CA ASN A 410 -12.50 -5.23 21.81
C ASN A 410 -12.03 -6.17 20.69
N MET A 411 -10.90 -6.84 20.93
CA MET A 411 -10.32 -7.81 19.99
C MET A 411 -11.32 -8.90 19.57
N GLY A 412 -12.24 -9.30 20.46
CA GLY A 412 -13.30 -10.25 20.16
C GLY A 412 -14.28 -9.73 19.11
N LYS A 413 -14.83 -8.52 19.29
CA LYS A 413 -15.72 -7.86 18.30
C LYS A 413 -15.01 -7.62 16.96
N PHE A 414 -13.72 -7.27 17.01
CA PHE A 414 -12.90 -7.11 15.80
C PHE A 414 -12.76 -8.43 15.03
N LEU A 415 -12.38 -9.51 15.71
CA LEU A 415 -12.26 -10.84 15.10
C LEU A 415 -13.62 -11.36 14.58
N THR A 416 -14.71 -11.18 15.32
CA THR A 416 -16.05 -11.60 14.85
C THR A 416 -16.51 -10.81 13.62
N SER A 417 -16.14 -9.53 13.51
CA SER A 417 -16.40 -8.72 12.31
C SER A 417 -15.62 -9.22 11.10
N ILE A 418 -14.32 -9.52 11.27
CA ILE A 418 -13.48 -10.10 10.20
C ILE A 418 -14.02 -11.47 9.78
N LEU A 419 -14.35 -12.33 10.75
CA LEU A 419 -14.92 -13.65 10.48
C LEU A 419 -16.28 -13.52 9.78
N GLY A 420 -17.11 -12.57 10.20
CA GLY A 420 -18.41 -12.30 9.59
C GLY A 420 -18.30 -11.92 8.10
N GLU A 421 -17.32 -11.09 7.73
CA GLU A 421 -17.04 -10.80 6.31
C GLU A 421 -16.35 -11.98 5.60
N LEU A 422 -15.50 -12.75 6.29
CA LEU A 422 -14.84 -13.95 5.74
C LEU A 422 -15.84 -15.03 5.34
N PHE A 423 -16.84 -15.31 6.18
CA PHE A 423 -17.88 -16.30 5.88
C PHE A 423 -18.77 -15.91 4.71
N LYS A 424 -18.87 -14.62 4.37
CA LYS A 424 -19.59 -14.17 3.17
C LYS A 424 -18.82 -14.41 1.88
N LEU A 425 -17.51 -14.69 1.94
CA LEU A 425 -16.70 -14.89 0.75
C LEU A 425 -17.00 -16.24 0.09
N PRO A 426 -17.42 -16.27 -1.19
CA PRO A 426 -17.67 -17.52 -1.93
C PRO A 426 -16.49 -18.51 -1.90
N VAL A 427 -15.27 -17.98 -1.86
CA VAL A 427 -14.03 -18.78 -1.87
C VAL A 427 -13.93 -19.75 -0.70
N LEU A 428 -14.43 -19.41 0.49
CA LEU A 428 -14.43 -20.32 1.63
C LEU A 428 -15.30 -21.56 1.35
N TYR A 429 -16.49 -21.34 0.78
CA TYR A 429 -17.38 -22.41 0.36
C TYR A 429 -16.77 -23.25 -0.77
N TYR A 430 -16.00 -22.65 -1.69
CA TYR A 430 -15.30 -23.39 -2.72
C TYR A 430 -14.19 -24.28 -2.17
N ILE A 431 -13.48 -23.84 -1.11
CA ILE A 431 -12.49 -24.68 -0.41
C ILE A 431 -13.19 -25.87 0.27
N LEU A 432 -14.30 -25.63 0.98
CA LEU A 432 -15.07 -26.70 1.61
C LEU A 432 -15.63 -27.68 0.57
N PHE A 433 -16.21 -27.14 -0.51
CA PHE A 433 -16.69 -27.93 -1.63
C PHE A 433 -15.58 -28.74 -2.29
N PHE A 434 -14.39 -28.17 -2.48
CA PHE A 434 -13.22 -28.90 -2.98
C PHE A 434 -12.88 -30.10 -2.11
N ILE A 435 -12.85 -29.92 -0.78
CA ILE A 435 -12.53 -31.02 0.15
C ILE A 435 -13.59 -32.12 0.04
N LEU A 436 -14.87 -31.76 0.11
CA LEU A 436 -15.98 -32.70 -0.05
C LEU A 436 -15.93 -33.41 -1.41
N TYR A 437 -15.68 -32.67 -2.48
CA TYR A 437 -15.58 -33.16 -3.84
C TYR A 437 -14.45 -34.17 -3.99
N VAL A 438 -13.24 -33.87 -3.47
CA VAL A 438 -12.10 -34.80 -3.48
C VAL A 438 -12.40 -36.08 -2.69
N MET A 439 -13.12 -35.98 -1.58
CA MET A 439 -13.52 -37.13 -0.75
C MET A 439 -14.61 -38.00 -1.40
N MET A 440 -15.56 -37.38 -2.11
CA MET A 440 -16.72 -38.05 -2.70
C MET A 440 -16.44 -38.63 -4.10
N LEU A 441 -15.60 -37.97 -4.89
CA LEU A 441 -15.32 -38.35 -6.27
C LEU A 441 -14.81 -39.79 -6.47
N PRO A 442 -13.99 -40.42 -5.59
CA PRO A 442 -13.63 -41.83 -5.74
C PRO A 442 -14.81 -42.79 -5.60
N LYS A 443 -15.88 -42.40 -4.88
CA LYS A 443 -17.08 -43.25 -4.71
C LYS A 443 -17.96 -43.24 -5.96
N PHE A 444 -18.02 -42.11 -6.66
CA PHE A 444 -18.86 -41.97 -7.86
C PHE A 444 -18.16 -42.41 -9.14
N VAL A 445 -16.84 -42.34 -9.19
CA VAL A 445 -16.05 -42.64 -10.38
C VAL A 445 -14.84 -43.49 -9.96
N PRO A 446 -15.05 -44.79 -9.68
CA PRO A 446 -13.98 -45.67 -9.20
C PRO A 446 -12.89 -45.92 -10.25
N GLU A 447 -13.25 -45.91 -11.55
CA GLU A 447 -12.34 -46.13 -12.70
C GLU A 447 -11.30 -45.00 -12.91
N ARG A 448 -11.33 -43.93 -12.10
CA ARG A 448 -10.46 -42.76 -12.31
C ARG A 448 -9.04 -42.99 -11.78
N GLY A 449 -8.05 -42.53 -12.55
CA GLY A 449 -6.66 -42.53 -12.11
C GLY A 449 -5.88 -43.80 -12.44
N GLU A 450 -6.51 -44.75 -13.14
CA GLU A 450 -5.87 -45.97 -13.61
C GLU A 450 -4.93 -45.71 -14.79
N SER A 451 -5.15 -44.64 -15.56
CA SER A 451 -4.24 -44.26 -16.66
C SER A 451 -3.08 -43.39 -16.19
N SER A 452 -1.88 -43.74 -16.67
CA SER A 452 -0.68 -42.91 -16.53
C SER A 452 0.04 -42.74 -17.87
N TYR A 453 0.89 -41.71 -17.99
CA TYR A 453 1.74 -41.54 -19.16
C TYR A 453 3.02 -42.38 -19.03
N CYS A 454 3.41 -43.04 -20.12
CA CYS A 454 4.73 -43.63 -20.29
C CYS A 454 5.81 -42.57 -20.09
N SER A 455 6.77 -42.83 -19.19
CA SER A 455 7.87 -41.91 -18.88
C SER A 455 8.77 -41.59 -20.08
N LYS A 456 8.85 -42.49 -21.07
CA LYS A 456 9.66 -42.31 -22.30
C LYS A 456 8.86 -41.70 -23.46
N CYS A 457 7.78 -42.34 -23.89
CA CYS A 457 7.07 -41.94 -25.12
C CYS A 457 5.82 -41.08 -24.91
N SER A 458 5.40 -40.89 -23.65
CA SER A 458 4.14 -40.25 -23.26
C SER A 458 2.88 -40.92 -23.84
N LYS A 459 2.93 -42.20 -24.24
CA LYS A 459 1.72 -42.99 -24.52
C LYS A 459 0.93 -43.21 -23.23
N ILE A 460 -0.38 -43.28 -23.31
CA ILE A 460 -1.25 -43.58 -22.16
C ILE A 460 -1.19 -45.09 -21.88
N ILE A 461 -1.08 -45.47 -20.62
CA ILE A 461 -0.98 -46.87 -20.16
C ILE A 461 -1.96 -47.07 -19.00
N LYS A 462 -2.74 -48.15 -19.02
CA LYS A 462 -3.58 -48.56 -17.89
C LYS A 462 -2.76 -49.30 -16.83
N GLU A 463 -3.05 -49.08 -15.55
CA GLU A 463 -2.29 -49.60 -14.41
C GLU A 463 -2.13 -51.15 -14.42
N GLY A 464 -3.12 -51.89 -14.93
CA GLY A 464 -3.04 -53.35 -15.09
C GLY A 464 -1.98 -53.85 -16.08
N SER A 465 -1.48 -52.97 -16.96
CA SER A 465 -0.46 -53.27 -17.97
C SER A 465 0.92 -52.69 -17.62
N LEU A 466 1.08 -52.15 -16.41
CA LEU A 466 2.30 -51.45 -16.02
C LEU A 466 3.37 -52.42 -15.50
N HIS A 467 4.57 -52.37 -16.09
CA HIS A 467 5.78 -52.81 -15.40
C HIS A 467 6.08 -51.79 -14.29
N LYS A 468 5.74 -52.17 -13.04
CA LYS A 468 5.65 -51.27 -11.85
C LYS A 468 6.91 -50.44 -11.57
N SER A 469 8.09 -50.90 -11.98
CA SER A 469 9.36 -50.26 -11.62
C SER A 469 9.64 -48.92 -12.34
N TYR A 470 9.14 -48.71 -13.57
CA TYR A 470 9.58 -47.54 -14.39
C TYR A 470 8.49 -46.75 -15.14
N LYS A 471 7.20 -47.08 -14.97
CA LYS A 471 6.08 -46.47 -15.71
C LYS A 471 6.35 -46.44 -17.23
N LEU A 472 6.78 -47.58 -17.79
CA LEU A 472 7.04 -47.75 -19.22
C LEU A 472 5.90 -48.53 -19.87
N CYS A 473 5.52 -48.15 -21.09
CA CYS A 473 4.63 -48.97 -21.90
C CYS A 473 5.39 -50.21 -22.40
N ASN A 474 4.69 -51.28 -22.77
CA ASN A 474 5.31 -52.54 -23.20
C ASN A 474 6.38 -52.34 -24.28
N GLU A 475 6.10 -51.53 -25.31
CA GLU A 475 7.06 -51.19 -26.35
C GLU A 475 8.33 -50.50 -25.81
N CYS A 476 8.19 -49.52 -24.90
CA CYS A 476 9.33 -48.82 -24.33
C CYS A 476 10.08 -49.69 -23.33
N HIS A 477 9.39 -50.57 -22.61
CA HIS A 477 10.03 -51.53 -21.72
C HIS A 477 10.88 -52.51 -22.52
N GLN A 478 10.34 -53.08 -23.60
CA GLN A 478 11.10 -53.96 -24.50
C GLN A 478 12.30 -53.24 -25.13
N LEU A 479 12.12 -52.03 -25.65
CA LEU A 479 13.19 -51.29 -26.33
C LEU A 479 14.29 -50.75 -25.40
N PHE A 480 13.96 -50.39 -24.16
CA PHE A 480 14.90 -49.68 -23.26
C PHE A 480 15.34 -50.48 -22.04
N SER A 481 14.56 -51.46 -21.57
CA SER A 481 14.89 -52.26 -20.40
C SER A 481 15.50 -53.62 -20.75
N ILE A 482 15.06 -54.25 -21.85
CA ILE A 482 15.62 -55.52 -22.31
C ILE A 482 16.88 -55.20 -23.14
N LYS A 483 18.05 -55.66 -22.66
CA LYS A 483 19.34 -55.45 -23.33
C LYS A 483 19.54 -56.46 -24.46
N ASP A 484 18.70 -56.40 -25.49
CA ASP A 484 18.88 -57.22 -26.68
C ASP A 484 19.62 -56.46 -27.78
N VAL A 485 20.68 -57.07 -28.32
CA VAL A 485 21.53 -56.46 -29.36
C VAL A 485 20.75 -56.27 -30.67
N ILE A 486 19.77 -57.13 -30.93
CA ILE A 486 18.92 -57.12 -32.13
C ILE A 486 18.10 -55.82 -32.25
N PHE A 487 17.80 -55.14 -31.15
CA PHE A 487 16.98 -53.92 -31.14
C PHE A 487 17.77 -52.61 -31.17
N LEU A 488 19.09 -52.64 -31.36
CA LEU A 488 19.93 -51.44 -31.26
C LEU A 488 19.52 -50.36 -32.28
N GLU A 489 19.26 -50.74 -33.53
CA GLU A 489 18.87 -49.80 -34.58
C GLU A 489 17.47 -49.20 -34.32
N ALA A 490 16.50 -50.04 -33.97
CA ALA A 490 15.15 -49.60 -33.60
C ALA A 490 15.16 -48.66 -32.40
N LYS A 491 16.02 -48.93 -31.41
CA LYS A 491 16.23 -48.06 -30.24
C LYS A 491 16.78 -46.69 -30.64
N ILE A 492 17.79 -46.63 -31.51
CA ILE A 492 18.37 -45.37 -32.00
C ILE A 492 17.33 -44.55 -32.76
N LEU A 493 16.57 -45.19 -33.67
CA LEU A 493 15.51 -44.52 -34.42
C LEU A 493 14.43 -43.97 -33.49
N LYS A 494 13.99 -44.78 -32.51
CA LYS A 494 12.98 -44.35 -31.54
C LYS A 494 13.49 -43.23 -30.65
N GLU A 495 14.74 -43.29 -30.21
CA GLU A 495 15.36 -42.24 -29.40
C GLU A 495 15.44 -40.91 -30.18
N LYS A 496 15.78 -40.95 -31.47
CA LYS A 496 15.78 -39.77 -32.35
C LYS A 496 14.38 -39.18 -32.50
N GLU A 497 13.36 -40.01 -32.68
CA GLU A 497 11.95 -39.58 -32.71
C GLU A 497 11.53 -38.92 -31.39
N LEU A 498 11.85 -39.56 -30.26
CA LEU A 498 11.56 -39.04 -28.92
C LEU A 498 12.28 -37.73 -28.65
N LYS A 499 13.55 -37.59 -29.04
CA LYS A 499 14.33 -36.35 -28.97
C LYS A 499 13.67 -35.25 -29.79
N ARG A 500 13.22 -35.53 -31.03
CA ARG A 500 12.52 -34.55 -31.88
C ARG A 500 11.19 -34.09 -31.25
N LYS A 501 10.41 -35.03 -30.71
CA LYS A 501 9.13 -34.73 -30.03
C LYS A 501 9.35 -33.95 -28.73
N SER A 502 10.37 -34.32 -27.96
CA SER A 502 10.79 -33.62 -26.74
C SER A 502 11.20 -32.18 -27.05
N ARG A 503 12.05 -31.97 -28.08
CA ARG A 503 12.47 -30.63 -28.53
C ARG A 503 11.29 -29.77 -28.96
N LYS A 504 10.31 -30.30 -29.69
CA LYS A 504 9.09 -29.54 -30.05
C LYS A 504 8.27 -29.14 -28.82
N LYS A 505 8.05 -30.07 -27.88
CA LYS A 505 7.36 -29.77 -26.61
C LYS A 505 8.11 -28.74 -25.79
N TYR A 506 9.44 -28.82 -25.79
CA TYR A 506 10.32 -27.90 -25.09
C TYR A 506 10.20 -26.48 -25.65
N VAL A 507 10.38 -26.30 -26.96
CA VAL A 507 10.24 -24.99 -27.62
C VAL A 507 8.85 -24.40 -27.35
N PHE A 508 7.80 -25.22 -27.43
CA PHE A 508 6.45 -24.80 -27.10
C PHE A 508 6.36 -24.29 -25.65
N ARG A 509 6.92 -25.00 -24.66
CA ARG A 509 6.92 -24.55 -23.27
C ARG A 509 7.69 -23.26 -23.07
N LEU A 510 8.83 -23.10 -23.75
CA LEU A 510 9.64 -21.89 -23.67
C LEU A 510 8.85 -20.68 -24.20
N ILE A 511 8.17 -20.83 -25.34
CA ILE A 511 7.27 -19.81 -25.87
C ILE A 511 6.15 -19.48 -24.86
N PHE A 512 5.51 -20.48 -24.27
CA PHE A 512 4.46 -20.24 -23.28
C PHE A 512 4.98 -19.63 -21.97
N SER A 513 6.21 -19.90 -21.56
CA SER A 513 6.81 -19.28 -20.38
C SER A 513 7.05 -17.78 -20.54
N LEU A 514 7.12 -17.27 -21.77
CA LEU A 514 7.14 -15.82 -22.03
C LEU A 514 5.79 -15.16 -21.70
N PHE A 515 4.69 -15.90 -21.75
CA PHE A 515 3.36 -15.37 -21.39
C PHE A 515 3.02 -15.65 -19.93
N ILE A 516 3.46 -16.79 -19.40
CA ILE A 516 3.21 -17.23 -18.02
C ILE A 516 4.56 -17.39 -17.32
N PRO A 517 5.03 -16.37 -16.58
CA PRO A 517 6.35 -16.41 -15.97
C PRO A 517 6.49 -17.62 -15.05
N GLY A 518 7.59 -18.36 -15.23
CA GLY A 518 7.92 -19.52 -14.41
C GLY A 518 7.21 -20.81 -14.82
N LEU A 519 6.42 -20.83 -15.90
CA LEU A 519 5.76 -22.06 -16.38
C LEU A 519 6.72 -23.25 -16.54
N ASN A 520 7.96 -22.99 -16.96
CA ASN A 520 8.96 -24.06 -17.09
C ASN A 520 9.33 -24.68 -15.72
N LEU A 521 9.31 -23.91 -14.63
CA LEU A 521 9.56 -24.44 -13.28
C LEU A 521 8.52 -25.47 -12.86
N HIS A 522 7.24 -25.24 -13.21
CA HIS A 522 6.20 -26.24 -13.00
C HIS A 522 6.49 -27.51 -13.79
N HIS A 523 6.93 -27.37 -15.05
CA HIS A 523 7.24 -28.53 -15.87
C HIS A 523 8.39 -29.37 -15.31
N ARG A 524 9.35 -28.72 -14.66
CA ARG A 524 10.47 -29.37 -13.95
C ARG A 524 10.09 -29.92 -12.58
N GLU A 525 8.80 -30.05 -12.30
CA GLU A 525 8.24 -30.52 -11.03
C GLU A 525 8.56 -29.64 -9.82
N ASN A 526 9.14 -28.45 -10.05
CA ASN A 526 9.43 -27.43 -9.03
C ASN A 526 8.21 -26.54 -8.78
N ASN A 527 7.07 -27.18 -8.51
CA ASN A 527 5.78 -26.50 -8.37
C ASN A 527 5.83 -25.40 -7.30
N ARG A 528 6.48 -25.64 -6.17
CA ARG A 528 6.57 -24.64 -5.08
C ARG A 528 7.21 -23.34 -5.53
N LEU A 529 8.32 -23.40 -6.26
CA LEU A 529 9.00 -22.20 -6.78
C LEU A 529 8.14 -21.48 -7.81
N TYR A 530 7.50 -22.23 -8.72
CA TYR A 530 6.54 -21.66 -9.66
C TYR A 530 5.44 -20.87 -8.94
N LEU A 531 4.83 -21.45 -7.92
CA LEU A 531 3.75 -20.83 -7.15
C LEU A 531 4.21 -19.54 -6.47
N VAL A 532 5.31 -19.59 -5.71
CA VAL A 532 5.83 -18.42 -4.98
C VAL A 532 6.19 -17.29 -5.95
N PHE A 533 6.97 -17.59 -6.98
CA PHE A 533 7.41 -16.57 -7.94
C PHE A 533 6.26 -15.98 -8.74
N SER A 534 5.30 -16.80 -9.16
CA SER A 534 4.13 -16.31 -9.91
C SER A 534 3.26 -15.42 -9.03
N VAL A 535 2.95 -15.82 -7.79
CA VAL A 535 2.12 -15.00 -6.89
C VAL A 535 2.79 -13.66 -6.64
N VAL A 536 4.09 -13.65 -6.32
CA VAL A 536 4.83 -12.41 -6.11
C VAL A 536 4.85 -11.55 -7.37
N PHE A 537 5.11 -12.13 -8.55
CA PHE A 537 5.12 -11.38 -9.81
C PHE A 537 3.76 -10.73 -10.12
N TYR A 538 2.67 -11.52 -10.14
CA TYR A 538 1.34 -10.99 -10.47
C TYR A 538 0.85 -9.99 -9.42
N PHE A 539 1.22 -10.18 -8.15
CA PHE A 539 0.94 -9.22 -7.09
C PHE A 539 1.66 -7.88 -7.34
N LEU A 540 2.98 -7.89 -7.57
CA LEU A 540 3.74 -6.66 -7.83
C LEU A 540 3.28 -5.96 -9.11
N LEU A 541 3.01 -6.71 -10.18
CA LEU A 541 2.47 -6.18 -11.42
C LEU A 541 1.09 -5.54 -11.20
N GLY A 542 0.22 -6.22 -10.47
CA GLY A 542 -1.09 -5.70 -10.09
C GLY A 542 -1.00 -4.40 -9.30
N VAL A 543 -0.11 -4.33 -8.29
CA VAL A 543 0.11 -3.14 -7.46
C VAL A 543 0.61 -1.98 -8.31
N ALA A 544 1.56 -2.24 -9.23
CA ALA A 544 2.06 -1.22 -10.13
C ALA A 544 0.96 -0.68 -11.05
N VAL A 545 0.20 -1.54 -11.74
CA VAL A 545 -0.79 -1.14 -12.74
C VAL A 545 -2.04 -0.54 -12.09
N ALA A 546 -2.72 -1.29 -11.22
CA ALA A 546 -3.96 -0.84 -10.60
C ALA A 546 -3.72 0.32 -9.64
N GLY A 547 -2.60 0.31 -8.92
CA GLY A 547 -2.22 1.42 -8.06
C GLY A 547 -1.97 2.70 -8.87
N THR A 548 -1.22 2.61 -9.98
CA THR A 548 -1.01 3.76 -10.88
C THR A 548 -2.33 4.34 -11.38
N VAL A 549 -3.26 3.49 -11.84
CA VAL A 549 -4.57 3.92 -12.35
C VAL A 549 -5.39 4.61 -11.27
N ASN A 550 -5.50 4.01 -10.08
CA ASN A 550 -6.31 4.54 -8.99
C ASN A 550 -5.73 5.85 -8.42
N PHE A 551 -4.41 5.92 -8.22
CA PHE A 551 -3.76 7.15 -7.77
C PHE A 551 -3.87 8.26 -8.81
N ASN A 552 -3.71 7.94 -10.09
CA ASN A 552 -3.89 8.92 -11.16
C ASN A 552 -5.34 9.44 -11.20
N ARG A 553 -6.34 8.60 -10.92
CA ARG A 553 -7.74 9.03 -10.85
C ARG A 553 -8.03 9.98 -9.68
N ILE A 554 -7.42 9.75 -8.52
CA ILE A 554 -7.72 10.51 -7.29
C ILE A 554 -6.83 11.76 -7.15
N TYR A 555 -5.55 11.64 -7.49
CA TYR A 555 -4.53 12.67 -7.28
C TYR A 555 -3.96 13.26 -8.57
N LEU A 556 -4.41 12.80 -9.75
CA LEU A 556 -3.87 13.20 -11.07
C LEU A 556 -2.37 12.94 -11.21
N ALA A 557 -1.82 12.04 -10.38
CA ALA A 557 -0.41 11.68 -10.35
C ALA A 557 -0.23 10.24 -9.84
N SER A 558 0.69 9.49 -10.44
CA SER A 558 1.12 8.18 -9.92
C SER A 558 2.36 8.31 -9.03
N PRO A 559 2.37 7.73 -7.82
CA PRO A 559 3.56 7.71 -6.96
C PRO A 559 4.77 7.03 -7.63
N LEU A 560 5.97 7.58 -7.42
CA LEU A 560 7.25 6.98 -7.83
C LEU A 560 7.43 5.57 -7.26
N ALA A 561 6.94 5.33 -6.05
CA ALA A 561 7.01 4.02 -5.42
C ALA A 561 6.28 2.93 -6.24
N LEU A 562 5.14 3.26 -6.85
CA LEU A 562 4.40 2.30 -7.69
C LEU A 562 5.12 2.02 -9.01
N ASN A 563 5.74 3.03 -9.62
CA ASN A 563 6.56 2.86 -10.81
C ASN A 563 7.78 1.97 -10.51
N PHE A 564 8.41 2.16 -9.34
CA PHE A 564 9.52 1.33 -8.88
C PHE A 564 9.10 -0.12 -8.63
N ILE A 565 7.91 -0.35 -8.05
CA ILE A 565 7.32 -1.68 -7.92
C ILE A 565 7.11 -2.32 -9.30
N GLY A 566 6.65 -1.56 -10.29
CA GLY A 566 6.51 -2.03 -11.68
C GLY A 566 7.84 -2.43 -12.32
N ALA A 567 8.89 -1.62 -12.15
CA ALA A 567 10.24 -1.96 -12.60
C ALA A 567 10.78 -3.22 -11.91
N THR A 568 10.52 -3.36 -10.60
CA THR A 568 10.87 -4.55 -9.83
C THR A 568 10.14 -5.79 -10.35
N ALA A 569 8.85 -5.69 -10.69
CA ALA A 569 8.08 -6.77 -11.29
C ALA A 569 8.67 -7.19 -12.65
N ALA A 570 9.12 -6.24 -13.48
CA ALA A 570 9.76 -6.52 -14.76
C ALA A 570 11.11 -7.24 -14.59
N ILE A 571 11.95 -6.81 -13.63
CA ILE A 571 13.21 -7.48 -13.31
C ILE A 571 12.94 -8.89 -12.80
N LEU A 572 11.98 -9.04 -11.88
CA LEU A 572 11.59 -10.35 -11.34
C LEU A 572 11.11 -11.29 -12.45
N TYR A 573 10.33 -10.80 -13.41
CA TYR A 573 9.92 -11.56 -14.60
C TYR A 573 11.12 -12.08 -15.40
N LEU A 574 12.13 -11.24 -15.64
CA LEU A 574 13.35 -11.64 -16.35
C LEU A 574 14.13 -12.70 -15.56
N ILE A 575 14.27 -12.52 -14.24
CA ILE A 575 14.95 -13.48 -13.36
C ILE A 575 14.23 -14.83 -13.36
N ILE A 576 12.90 -14.84 -13.22
CA ILE A 576 12.10 -16.08 -13.21
C ILE A 576 12.30 -16.84 -14.53
N ASN A 577 12.29 -16.14 -15.66
CA ASN A 577 12.50 -16.76 -16.97
C ASN A 577 13.95 -17.22 -17.17
N LEU A 578 14.93 -16.50 -16.66
CA LEU A 578 16.33 -16.90 -16.72
C LEU A 578 16.58 -18.18 -15.88
N ILE A 579 16.10 -18.22 -14.64
CA ILE A 579 16.18 -19.40 -13.75
C ILE A 579 15.45 -20.60 -14.40
N SER A 580 14.34 -20.31 -15.08
CA SER A 580 13.56 -21.32 -15.80
C SER A 580 14.36 -21.98 -16.94
N VAL A 581 15.29 -21.26 -17.57
CA VAL A 581 16.13 -21.76 -18.68
C VAL A 581 17.42 -22.42 -18.18
N ILE A 582 18.15 -21.80 -17.23
CA ILE A 582 19.52 -22.22 -16.87
C ILE A 582 19.61 -23.66 -16.36
N GLY A 583 18.66 -24.14 -15.56
CA GLY A 583 18.86 -25.43 -14.90
C GLY A 583 18.71 -26.68 -15.77
N GLU A 584 18.53 -26.57 -17.10
CA GLU A 584 18.42 -27.72 -18.00
C GLU A 584 19.75 -28.23 -18.58
N GLU A 585 20.83 -27.45 -18.51
CA GLU A 585 22.14 -27.86 -19.07
C GLU A 585 22.76 -29.05 -18.32
N ASN A 586 22.35 -29.33 -17.08
CA ASN A 586 22.94 -30.39 -16.25
C ASN A 586 22.35 -31.80 -16.51
N GLY A 587 21.53 -31.99 -17.54
CA GLY A 587 20.81 -33.26 -17.78
C GLY A 587 20.60 -33.65 -19.24
N ILE A 588 21.29 -33.01 -20.18
CA ILE A 588 21.45 -33.49 -21.56
C ILE A 588 22.86 -34.04 -21.74
#